data_AF-A0A7X9A3M5-F1
#
_entry.id   AF-A0A7X9A3M5-F1
#
_cell.length_a   1.000
_cell.length_b   1.000
_cell.length_c   1.000
_cell.angle_alpha   90.00
_cell.angle_beta   90.00
_cell.angle_gamma   90.00
#
_symmetry.space_group_name_H-M   'P 1'
#
loop_
_entity.id
_entity.type
_entity.pdbx_description
1 polymer ?
#
loop_
_entity_poly.entity_id
_entity_poly.type
_entity_poly.pdbx_seq_one_letter_code
_entity_poly.pdbx_strand_id
1 'polypeptide(L)' 'VLCGPPVMIKFTLPSLQKMNFKDQDIITTLEMRMKCGIGKCGRCNIGSCYVCLDGPVFTMEQLKELPPEY' A
#
# COMPACT_ATOMS: atom_id res chain seq x y z
N VAL A 1 -10.26 5.23 4.93
CA VAL A 1 -9.26 4.24 5.39
C VAL A 1 -9.72 2.86 4.98
N LEU A 2 -8.84 2.09 4.35
CA LEU A 2 -9.08 0.74 3.83
C LEU A 2 -8.02 -0.21 4.41
N CYS A 3 -8.41 -1.43 4.75
CA CYS A 3 -7.47 -2.49 5.14
C CYS A 3 -8.04 -3.83 4.69
N GLY A 4 -7.23 -4.68 4.07
CA GLY A 4 -7.70 -5.98 3.62
C GLY A 4 -6.78 -6.66 2.61
N PRO A 5 -7.22 -7.79 2.05
CA PRO A 5 -6.46 -8.52 1.05
C PRO A 5 -6.17 -7.67 -0.20
N PRO A 6 -5.08 -7.95 -0.94
CA PRO A 6 -4.72 -7.11 -2.09
C PRO A 6 -5.80 -7.05 -3.19
N VAL A 7 -6.56 -8.13 -3.36
CA VAL A 7 -7.74 -8.17 -4.24
C VAL A 7 -8.78 -7.12 -3.83
N MET A 8 -9.06 -6.99 -2.53
CA MET A 8 -10.02 -5.99 -2.04
C MET A 8 -9.51 -4.58 -2.33
N ILE A 9 -8.21 -4.33 -2.12
CA ILE A 9 -7.58 -3.03 -2.39
C ILE A 9 -7.71 -2.64 -3.86
N LYS A 10 -7.41 -3.57 -4.76
CA LYS A 10 -7.50 -3.37 -6.21
C LYS A 10 -8.89 -2.95 -6.70
N PHE A 11 -9.96 -3.47 -6.10
CA PHE A 11 -11.34 -3.13 -6.50
C PHE A 11 -11.94 -1.94 -5.73
N THR A 12 -11.47 -1.70 -4.50
CA THR A 12 -12.04 -0.66 -3.65
C THR A 12 -11.42 0.71 -3.91
N LEU A 13 -10.11 0.77 -4.25
CA LEU A 13 -9.43 2.04 -4.57
C LEU A 13 -10.10 2.81 -5.72
N PRO A 14 -10.43 2.20 -6.88
CA PRO A 14 -11.15 2.91 -7.95
C PRO A 14 -12.54 3.38 -7.52
N SER A 15 -13.20 2.64 -6.63
CA SER A 15 -14.52 3.01 -6.09
C SER A 15 -14.43 4.26 -5.20
N LEU A 16 -13.39 4.35 -4.36
CA LEU A 16 -13.12 5.54 -3.54
C LEU A 16 -12.76 6.76 -4.39
N GLN A 17 -11.99 6.59 -5.46
CA GLN A 17 -11.70 7.68 -6.40
C GLN A 17 -12.96 8.18 -7.11
N LYS A 18 -13.89 7.28 -7.48
CA LYS A 18 -15.20 7.66 -8.05
C LYS A 18 -16.08 8.44 -7.07
N MET A 19 -15.88 8.25 -5.77
CA MET A 19 -16.56 9.02 -4.72
C MET A 19 -15.95 10.41 -4.47
N ASN A 20 -14.99 10.83 -5.31
CA ASN A 20 -14.38 12.16 -5.29
C ASN A 20 -13.52 12.45 -4.04
N PHE A 21 -13.03 11.40 -3.37
CA PHE A 21 -12.00 11.55 -2.33
C PHE A 21 -10.66 11.97 -2.97
N LYS A 22 -9.93 12.87 -2.32
CA LYS A 22 -8.59 13.26 -2.78
C LYS A 22 -7.63 12.10 -2.51
N ASP A 23 -6.59 11.97 -3.34
CA ASP A 23 -5.63 10.86 -3.20
C ASP A 23 -4.90 10.86 -1.84
N GLN A 24 -4.69 12.04 -1.24
CA GLN A 24 -4.13 12.21 0.10
C GLN A 24 -5.06 11.72 1.23
N ASP A 25 -6.38 11.73 0.99
CA ASP A 25 -7.39 11.31 1.97
C ASP A 25 -7.70 9.80 1.89
N ILE A 26 -7.28 9.15 0.80
CA ILE A 26 -7.41 7.72 0.59
C ILE A 26 -6.18 7.03 1.17
N ILE A 27 -6.37 6.35 2.29
CA ILE A 27 -5.30 5.64 3.01
C ILE A 27 -5.61 4.15 3.01
N THR A 28 -4.61 3.32 2.71
CA THR A 28 -4.71 1.85 2.78
C THR A 28 -3.47 1.22 3.42
N THR A 29 -3.62 0.00 3.93
CA THR A 29 -2.49 -0.83 4.34
C THR A 29 -2.03 -1.74 3.21
N LEU A 30 -0.73 -2.01 3.11
CA LEU A 30 -0.17 -3.03 2.22
C LEU A 30 0.29 -4.24 3.04
N GLU A 31 -0.32 -5.39 2.76
CA GLU A 31 -0.02 -6.66 3.44
C GLU A 31 1.03 -7.44 2.63
N MET A 32 2.32 -7.22 2.92
CA MET A 32 3.44 -7.95 2.32
C MET A 32 4.00 -9.04 3.23
N ARG A 33 4.75 -9.98 2.65
CA ARG A 33 5.44 -11.03 3.41
C ARG A 33 6.58 -10.45 4.25
N MET A 34 6.26 -10.05 5.48
CA MET A 34 7.24 -9.65 6.46
C MET A 34 7.88 -10.86 7.15
N LYS A 35 9.22 -10.88 7.21
CA LYS A 35 9.97 -11.88 8.01
C LYS A 35 10.83 -11.23 9.08
N CYS A 36 11.62 -10.21 8.74
CA CYS A 36 12.52 -9.58 9.70
C CYS A 36 11.94 -8.35 10.41
N GLY A 37 11.02 -7.60 9.79
CA GLY A 37 10.48 -6.36 10.35
C GLY A 37 11.45 -5.17 10.44
N ILE A 38 12.75 -5.39 10.23
CA ILE A 38 13.81 -4.39 10.46
C ILE A 38 14.60 -4.00 9.18
N GLY A 39 14.01 -4.17 7.99
CA GLY A 39 14.67 -3.81 6.72
C GLY A 39 15.85 -4.68 6.29
N LYS A 40 16.13 -5.79 6.99
CA LYS A 40 17.30 -6.64 6.73
C LYS A 40 17.10 -7.70 5.63
N CYS A 41 15.92 -8.34 5.60
CA CYS A 41 15.69 -9.53 4.75
C CYS A 41 15.11 -9.23 3.37
N GLY A 42 14.64 -8.00 3.15
CA GLY A 42 14.06 -7.55 1.90
C GLY A 42 12.79 -8.26 1.42
N ARG A 43 12.13 -9.10 2.22
CA ARG A 43 10.90 -9.81 1.80
C ARG A 43 9.65 -8.95 1.70
N CYS A 44 9.68 -7.78 2.32
CA CYS A 44 8.58 -6.81 2.30
C CYS A 44 8.94 -5.60 1.42
N ASN A 45 9.78 -5.79 0.40
CA ASN A 45 10.12 -4.72 -0.53
C ASN A 45 8.98 -4.53 -1.55
N ILE A 46 8.73 -3.27 -1.91
CA ILE A 46 7.88 -2.88 -3.04
C ILE A 46 8.66 -1.79 -3.76
N GLY A 47 9.13 -2.10 -4.98
CA GLY A 47 10.05 -1.21 -5.69
C GLY A 47 11.26 -0.83 -4.84
N SER A 48 11.40 0.45 -4.53
CA SER A 48 12.48 1.03 -3.71
C SER A 48 12.17 1.13 -2.21
N CYS A 49 10.96 0.80 -1.78
CA CYS A 49 10.50 0.97 -0.39
C CYS A 49 10.41 -0.36 0.35
N TYR A 50 10.66 -0.34 1.66
CA TYR A 50 10.44 -1.48 2.55
C TYR A 50 9.17 -1.24 3.36
N VAL A 51 8.14 -2.07 3.17
CA VAL A 51 6.87 -1.94 3.91
C VAL A 51 7.06 -2.03 5.43
N CYS A 52 8.10 -2.71 5.92
CA CYS A 52 8.38 -2.77 7.36
C CYS A 52 9.06 -1.51 7.95
N LEU A 53 9.61 -0.63 7.11
CA LEU A 53 10.25 0.62 7.55
C LEU A 53 9.43 1.84 7.10
N ASP A 54 9.03 1.85 5.83
CA ASP A 54 8.33 2.95 5.17
C ASP A 54 6.80 2.80 5.22
N GLY A 55 6.30 1.59 5.50
CA GLY A 55 4.88 1.24 5.57
C GLY A 55 4.41 0.94 7.00
N PRO A 56 3.32 0.14 7.18
CA PRO A 56 2.48 -0.51 6.17
C PRO A 56 1.38 0.38 5.60
N VAL A 57 1.23 1.59 6.14
CA VAL A 57 0.16 2.53 5.80
C VAL A 57 0.64 3.46 4.70
N PHE A 58 -0.06 3.45 3.56
CA PHE A 58 0.24 4.30 2.41
C PHE A 58 -0.98 5.09 1.98
N THR A 59 -0.76 6.31 1.50
CA THR A 59 -1.79 7.09 0.80
C THR A 59 -1.91 6.65 -0.65
N MET A 60 -3.02 7.00 -1.31
CA MET A 60 -3.19 6.73 -2.74
C MET A 60 -2.18 7.51 -3.59
N GLU A 61 -1.72 8.67 -3.11
CA GLU A 61 -0.64 9.44 -3.75
C GLU A 61 0.67 8.65 -3.75
N GLN A 62 1.09 8.12 -2.60
CA GLN A 62 2.29 7.29 -2.48
C GLN A 62 2.16 6.00 -3.32
N LEU A 63 0.98 5.39 -3.34
CA LEU A 63 0.73 4.20 -4.15
C LEU A 63 0.86 4.42 -5.65
N LYS A 64 0.64 5.64 -6.16
CA LYS A 64 0.83 5.96 -7.58
C LYS A 64 2.30 5.99 -7.98
N GLU A 65 3.21 6.23 -7.03
CA GLU A 65 4.65 6.23 -7.25
C GLU A 65 5.27 4.83 -7.13
N LEU A 66 4.58 3.92 -6.42
CA LEU A 66 5.03 2.55 -6.23
C LEU A 66 4.64 1.66 -7.42
N PRO A 67 5.44 0.64 -7.73
CA PRO A 67 5.08 -0.33 -8.76
C PRO A 67 3.78 -1.09 -8.37
N PRO A 68 2.96 -1.49 -9.35
CA PRO A 68 1.69 -2.19 -9.13
C PRO A 68 1.89 -3.67 -8.75
N GLU A 69 2.75 -3.93 -7.76
CA GLU A 69 3.07 -5.26 -7.23
C GLU A 69 2.17 -5.64 -6.04
N TYR A 70 0.94 -5.09 -6.00
CA TYR A 70 -0.09 -5.33 -4.98
C TYR A 70 -1.34 -6.02 -5.56
#